data_AF-A0A6A8DE07-F1
#
_entry.id   AF-A0A6A8DE07-F1
#
_cell.length_a   1.000
_cell.length_b   1.000
_cell.length_c   1.000
_cell.angle_alpha   90.00
_cell.angle_beta   90.00
_cell.angle_gamma   90.00
#
_symmetry.space_group_name_H-M   'P 1'
#
loop_
_entity.id
_entity.type
_entity.pdbx_description
1 polymer ?
#
loop_
_entity_poly.entity_id
_entity_poly.type
_entity_poly.pdbx_seq_one_letter_code
_entity_poly.pdbx_strand_id
1 'polypeptide(L)' 'SEVTVVGNTGDSGSDADVVYHTVQPGNTFNEIASVYDGVTVDELIEANPNVDIYSLNIGSQVAIPLN' A
#
# COMPACT_ATOMS: atom_id res chain seq x y z
N SER A 1 13.18 26.36 4.83
CA SER A 1 12.37 25.37 4.13
C SER A 1 11.56 24.63 5.15
N GLU A 2 10.26 24.51 4.91
CA GLU A 2 9.26 24.07 5.87
C GLU A 2 9.58 22.67 6.41
N VAL A 3 9.61 22.53 7.73
CA VAL A 3 9.69 21.24 8.42
C VAL A 3 8.25 20.79 8.62
N THR A 4 7.79 19.81 7.84
CA THR A 4 6.51 19.16 8.06
C THR A 4 6.71 18.04 9.07
N VAL A 5 6.54 18.35 10.37
CA VAL A 5 6.38 17.32 11.41
C VAL A 5 4.92 16.91 11.43
N VAL A 6 4.60 15.77 10.80
CA VAL A 6 3.32 15.05 10.99
C VAL A 6 3.64 13.56 10.80
N GLY A 7 3.50 12.65 11.75
CA GLY A 7 3.11 12.77 13.15
C GLY A 7 3.69 11.62 13.97
N ASN A 8 3.88 11.87 15.27
CA ASN A 8 4.14 10.83 16.25
C ASN A 8 2.84 10.58 17.03
N THR A 9 2.00 9.72 16.49
CA THR A 9 1.03 8.95 17.28
C THR A 9 1.50 7.51 17.22
N GLY A 10 2.18 7.08 18.27
CA GLY A 10 2.40 5.66 18.49
C GLY A 10 1.05 4.98 18.59
N ASP A 11 0.80 4.06 17.67
CA ASP A 11 -0.18 3.01 17.85
C ASP A 11 0.58 1.70 17.90
N SER A 12 0.82 1.22 19.12
CA SER A 12 1.29 -0.12 19.37
C SER A 12 0.12 -1.08 19.17
N GLY A 13 -0.11 -1.46 17.92
CA GLY A 13 -1.14 -2.40 17.52
C GLY A 13 -0.68 -3.18 16.30
N SER A 14 0.07 -4.26 16.55
CA SER A 14 0.63 -5.21 15.56
C SER A 14 1.51 -4.57 14.48
N ASP A 15 2.82 -4.81 14.55
CA ASP A 15 3.75 -4.60 13.44
C ASP A 15 3.30 -5.47 12.26
N ALA A 16 2.32 -4.99 11.49
CA ALA A 16 2.01 -5.52 10.18
C ALA A 16 3.24 -5.21 9.34
N ASP A 17 3.96 -6.25 8.92
CA ASP A 17 5.10 -6.09 8.04
C ASP A 17 4.61 -5.47 6.73
N VAL A 18 4.82 -4.17 6.53
CA VAL A 18 4.43 -3.50 5.29
C VAL A 18 5.53 -3.67 4.26
N VAL A 19 5.20 -4.26 3.11
CA VAL A 19 6.09 -4.33 1.95
C VAL A 19 5.63 -3.37 0.86
N TYR A 20 6.56 -2.85 0.07
CA TYR A 20 6.24 -1.96 -1.04
C TYR A 20 6.37 -2.68 -2.38
N HIS A 21 5.25 -2.82 -3.08
CA HIS A 21 5.21 -3.38 -4.43
C HIS A 21 5.43 -2.28 -5.47
N THR A 22 6.37 -2.47 -6.40
CA THR A 22 6.58 -1.53 -7.52
C THR A 22 5.69 -1.94 -8.69
N VAL A 23 4.72 -1.09 -9.02
CA VAL A 23 3.74 -1.31 -10.09
C VAL A 23 4.45 -1.53 -11.43
N GLN A 24 4.13 -2.66 -12.06
CA GLN A 24 4.57 -3.00 -13.41
C GLN A 24 3.45 -2.79 -14.44
N PRO A 25 3.79 -2.67 -15.74
CA PRO A 25 2.79 -2.58 -16.80
C PRO A 25 1.79 -3.73 -16.73
N GLY A 26 0.50 -3.38 -16.69
CA GLY A 26 -0.60 -4.35 -16.65
C GLY A 26 -1.04 -4.77 -15.25
N ASN A 27 -0.36 -4.35 -14.18
CA ASN A 27 -0.83 -4.65 -12.83
C ASN A 27 -2.16 -3.98 -12.51
N THR A 28 -2.97 -4.71 -11.75
CA THR A 28 -4.18 -4.24 -11.08
C THR A 28 -4.10 -4.55 -9.59
N PHE A 29 -4.91 -3.89 -8.75
CA PHE A 29 -4.99 -4.23 -7.32
C PHE A 29 -5.38 -5.69 -7.09
N ASN A 30 -6.25 -6.26 -7.94
CA ASN A 30 -6.63 -7.67 -7.88
C ASN A 30 -5.42 -8.60 -8.08
N GLU A 31 -4.60 -8.31 -9.09
CA GLU A 31 -3.40 -9.11 -9.36
C GLU A 31 -2.35 -8.92 -8.28
N ILE A 32 -2.14 -7.68 -7.82
CA ILE A 32 -1.19 -7.38 -6.73
C ILE A 32 -1.62 -8.14 -5.46
N ALA A 33 -2.88 -8.04 -5.05
CA ALA A 33 -3.39 -8.79 -3.89
C ALA A 33 -3.18 -10.30 -4.03
N SER A 34 -3.43 -10.86 -5.23
CA SER A 34 -3.25 -12.30 -5.47
C SER A 34 -1.81 -12.80 -5.36
N VAL A 35 -0.81 -11.90 -5.39
CA VAL A 35 0.61 -12.25 -5.22
C VAL A 35 0.99 -12.36 -3.74
N TYR A 36 0.25 -11.72 -2.84
CA TYR A 36 0.57 -11.67 -1.41
C TYR A 36 -0.42 -12.51 -0.60
N ASP A 37 0.10 -13.48 0.15
CA ASP A 37 -0.72 -14.35 0.98
C ASP A 37 -1.46 -13.57 2.07
N GLY A 38 -2.77 -13.79 2.14
CA GLY A 38 -3.62 -13.17 3.16
C GLY A 38 -3.90 -11.69 2.95
N VAL A 39 -3.55 -11.11 1.79
CA VAL A 39 -3.85 -9.73 1.44
C VAL A 39 -5.07 -9.66 0.53
N THR A 40 -6.02 -8.81 0.89
CA THR A 40 -7.22 -8.53 0.11
C THR A 40 -7.13 -7.19 -0.60
N VAL A 41 -7.95 -7.02 -1.63
CA VAL A 41 -8.04 -5.75 -2.37
C VAL A 41 -8.52 -4.62 -1.45
N ASP A 42 -9.44 -4.90 -0.54
CA ASP A 42 -9.94 -3.91 0.42
C ASP A 42 -8.83 -3.44 1.38
N GLU A 43 -7.98 -4.34 1.86
CA GLU A 43 -6.79 -3.98 2.66
C GLU A 43 -5.79 -3.14 1.87
N LEU A 44 -5.59 -3.43 0.58
CA LEU A 44 -4.77 -2.59 -0.28
C LEU A 44 -5.36 -1.19 -0.46
N ILE A 45 -6.68 -1.08 -0.62
CA ILE A 45 -7.38 0.21 -0.77
C ILE A 45 -7.23 1.02 0.53
N GLU A 46 -7.44 0.38 1.68
CA GLU A 46 -7.32 1.02 2.99
C GLU A 46 -5.88 1.49 3.28
N ALA A 47 -4.88 0.68 2.94
CA ALA A 47 -3.47 1.04 3.08
C ALA A 47 -3.00 2.12 2.10
N ASN A 48 -3.71 2.33 0.98
CA ASN A 48 -3.33 3.26 -0.09
C ASN A 48 -4.44 4.26 -0.45
N PRO A 49 -4.93 5.09 0.48
CA PRO A 49 -6.09 5.97 0.27
C PRO A 49 -5.85 7.06 -0.79
N ASN A 50 -4.60 7.30 -1.17
CA ASN A 50 -4.20 8.29 -2.17
C ASN A 50 -3.90 7.68 -3.55
N VAL A 51 -4.07 6.36 -3.72
CA VAL A 51 -3.82 5.66 -4.98
C VAL A 51 -5.12 5.47 -5.74
N ASP A 52 -5.15 5.87 -7.00
CA ASP A 52 -6.26 5.56 -7.90
C ASP A 52 -6.15 4.11 -8.39
N ILE A 53 -7.07 3.26 -7.93
CA ILE A 53 -7.13 1.84 -8.29
C ILE A 53 -7.37 1.59 -9.78
N TYR A 54 -7.96 2.56 -10.49
CA TYR A 54 -8.21 2.47 -11.94
C TYR A 54 -7.06 3.06 -12.75
N SER A 55 -6.14 3.78 -12.12
CA SER A 55 -5.01 4.44 -12.76
C SER A 55 -3.73 4.25 -11.98
N LEU A 56 -3.26 2.99 -11.96
CA LEU A 56 -1.97 2.66 -11.39
C LEU A 56 -0.83 3.22 -12.26
N ASN A 57 0.01 4.04 -11.64
CA ASN A 57 1.17 4.63 -12.30
C ASN A 57 2.32 3.62 -12.34
N ILE A 58 2.77 3.24 -13.53
CA ILE A 58 3.90 2.32 -13.67
C ILE A 58 5.14 2.91 -12.99
N GLY A 59 5.81 2.11 -12.18
CA GLY A 59 6.96 2.52 -11.39
C GLY A 59 6.61 3.19 -10.05
N SER A 60 5.33 3.43 -9.75
CA SER A 60 4.92 3.85 -8.40
C SER A 60 4.97 2.69 -7.42
N GLN A 61 4.97 3.01 -6.12
CA GLN A 61 4.93 2.03 -5.05
C GLN A 61 3.52 1.94 -4.46
N VAL A 62 3.09 0.71 -4.16
CA VAL A 62 1.86 0.40 -3.43
C VAL A 62 2.26 -0.26 -2.11
N ALA A 63 1.74 0.23 -1.00
CA ALA A 63 1.93 -0.36 0.32
C ALA A 63 1.09 -1.64 0.44
N ILE A 64 1.70 -2.73 0.87
CA ILE A 64 1.06 -4.03 1.03
C ILE A 64 1.12 -4.37 2.53
N PRO A 65 -0.01 -4.32 3.25
CA PRO A 65 -0.04 -4.70 4.66
C PRO A 65 0.00 -6.24 4.75
N LEU A 66 1.09 -6.81 5.26
CA LEU A 66 1.16 -8.24 5.55
C LEU A 66 0.62 -8.51 6.96
N ASN A 67 -0.14 -9.59 7.10
CA ASN A 67 -0.74 -10.07 8.35
C ASN A 67 0.19 -11.03 9.10
#